data_AF-A0A7R9A2Y8-F1
#
_entry.id   AF-A0A7R9A2Y8-F1
#
_cell.length_a   1.000
_cell.length_b   1.000
_cell.length_c   1.000
_cell.angle_alpha   90.00
_cell.angle_beta   90.00
_cell.angle_gamma   90.00
#
_symmetry.space_group_name_H-M   'P 1'
#
loop_
_entity.id
_entity.type
_entity.pdbx_description
1 polymer ?
#
loop_
_entity_poly.entity_id
_entity_poly.type
_entity_poly.pdbx_seq_one_letter_code
_entity_poly.pdbx_strand_id
1 'polypeptide(L)'
;MSRARSSDFHDFDDAKARPSADSHTLGRGRFLRRRKVLTLYKNLLKVVKILPDKKDQEELHDWVRKDFKSNMGETDEMAVNMKISYGEKSLENLKRMIKQSK
;
A
#
# COMPACT_ATOMS: atom_id res chain seq x y z
N MET A 1 41.25 -53.96 17.32
CA MET A 1 39.79 -53.87 17.56
C MET A 1 39.47 -52.45 17.96
N SER A 2 38.80 -51.69 17.09
CA SER A 2 37.85 -50.60 17.39
C SER A 2 37.60 -49.84 16.10
N ARG A 3 36.43 -50.12 15.53
CA ARG A 3 35.89 -49.54 14.30
C ARG A 3 35.14 -48.27 14.71
N ALA A 4 35.54 -47.10 14.20
CA ALA A 4 34.69 -45.92 14.21
C ALA A 4 33.46 -46.23 13.33
N ARG A 5 32.25 -46.12 13.90
CA ARG A 5 30.99 -46.26 13.16
C ARG A 5 30.71 -44.96 12.42
N SER A 6 30.41 -45.12 11.13
CA SER A 6 29.85 -44.10 10.24
C SER A 6 28.38 -43.82 10.58
N SER A 7 27.91 -42.69 10.03
CA SER A 7 26.56 -42.47 9.49
C SER A 7 25.45 -42.35 10.55
N ASP A 8 24.44 -41.49 10.47
CA ASP A 8 23.92 -40.61 9.44
C ASP A 8 23.24 -39.45 10.19
N PHE A 9 23.52 -38.21 9.80
CA PHE A 9 22.68 -37.07 10.17
C PHE A 9 22.56 -36.17 8.95
N HIS A 10 21.86 -36.69 7.93
CA HIS A 10 21.49 -36.02 6.68
C HIS A 10 19.96 -36.05 6.54
N ASP A 11 19.23 -35.58 7.56
CA ASP A 11 17.76 -35.51 7.53
C ASP A 11 17.26 -34.18 8.09
N PHE A 12 17.75 -33.08 7.52
CA PHE A 12 17.18 -31.75 7.73
C PHE A 12 16.90 -31.04 6.40
N ASP A 13 16.55 -31.80 5.35
CA ASP A 13 16.38 -31.25 4.00
C ASP A 13 15.18 -31.82 3.20
N ASP A 14 14.14 -32.29 3.88
CA ASP A 14 12.93 -32.79 3.20
C ASP A 14 11.62 -32.09 3.63
N ALA A 15 11.70 -30.79 3.87
CA ALA A 15 10.53 -29.91 3.81
C ALA A 15 10.32 -29.40 2.39
N LYS A 16 10.10 -30.33 1.45
CA LYS A 16 9.61 -30.05 0.10
C LYS A 16 8.39 -29.14 0.24
N ALA A 17 8.55 -27.89 -0.20
CA ALA A 17 7.59 -26.81 -0.09
C ALA A 17 6.15 -27.30 -0.30
N ARG A 18 5.33 -27.23 0.75
CA ARG A 18 3.88 -27.38 0.61
C ARG A 18 3.42 -26.33 -0.40
N PRO A 19 2.69 -26.67 -1.47
CA PRO A 19 2.08 -25.63 -2.29
C PRO A 19 1.13 -24.83 -1.41
N SER A 20 1.51 -23.58 -1.11
CA SER A 20 0.67 -22.66 -0.34
C SER A 20 -0.63 -22.44 -1.12
N ALA A 21 -1.75 -22.67 -0.45
CA ALA A 21 -3.10 -22.72 -1.01
C ALA A 21 -3.65 -21.31 -1.35
N ASP A 22 -2.79 -20.37 -1.77
CA ASP A 22 -3.10 -18.94 -1.74
C ASP A 22 -3.15 -18.30 -3.14
N SER A 23 -3.04 -19.06 -4.23
CA SER A 23 -3.01 -18.46 -5.57
C SER A 23 -4.34 -17.78 -5.98
N HIS A 24 -5.45 -18.13 -5.34
CA HIS A 24 -6.80 -17.61 -5.67
C HIS A 24 -7.27 -16.45 -4.78
N THR A 25 -6.71 -16.27 -3.58
CA THR A 25 -7.06 -15.18 -2.64
C THR A 25 -6.40 -13.85 -3.02
N LEU A 26 -5.26 -13.93 -3.70
CA LEU A 26 -4.48 -12.80 -4.21
C LEU A 26 -5.30 -11.85 -5.11
N GLY A 27 -6.34 -12.34 -5.81
CA GLY A 27 -7.19 -11.52 -6.68
C GLY A 27 -8.11 -10.55 -5.94
N ARG A 28 -8.75 -11.00 -4.84
CA ARG A 28 -9.76 -10.22 -4.12
C ARG A 28 -9.12 -9.10 -3.28
N GLY A 29 -8.02 -9.39 -2.58
CA GLY A 29 -7.28 -8.39 -1.80
C GLY A 29 -6.75 -7.24 -2.66
N ARG A 30 -6.14 -7.57 -3.81
CA ARG A 30 -5.67 -6.57 -4.79
C ARG A 30 -6.79 -5.69 -5.32
N PHE A 31 -7.94 -6.25 -5.67
CA PHE A 31 -9.09 -5.49 -6.16
C PHE A 31 -9.60 -4.48 -5.12
N LEU A 32 -9.75 -4.93 -3.86
CA LEU A 32 -10.20 -4.06 -2.77
C LEU A 32 -9.20 -2.93 -2.49
N ARG A 33 -7.88 -3.21 -2.50
CA ARG A 33 -6.86 -2.17 -2.36
C ARG A 33 -6.91 -1.16 -3.50
N ARG A 34 -7.04 -1.59 -4.75
CA ARG A 34 -7.22 -0.68 -5.90
C ARG A 34 -8.42 0.24 -5.73
N ARG A 35 -9.55 -0.30 -5.25
CA ARG A 35 -10.74 0.51 -4.95
C ARG A 35 -10.49 1.54 -3.86
N LYS A 36 -9.76 1.18 -2.80
CA LYS A 36 -9.37 2.12 -1.73
C LYS A 36 -8.46 3.24 -2.26
N VAL A 37 -7.42 2.89 -3.02
CA VAL A 37 -6.51 3.87 -3.66
C VAL A 37 -7.30 4.84 -4.55
N LEU A 38 -8.19 4.35 -5.41
CA LEU A 38 -8.99 5.19 -6.30
C LEU A 38 -9.96 6.10 -5.53
N THR A 39 -10.55 5.59 -4.44
CA THR A 39 -11.43 6.39 -3.57
C THR A 39 -10.64 7.51 -2.91
N LEU A 40 -9.46 7.21 -2.37
CA LEU A 40 -8.58 8.19 -1.73
C LEU A 40 -8.15 9.28 -2.73
N TYR A 41 -7.70 8.89 -3.93
CA TYR A 41 -7.34 9.83 -5.00
C TYR A 41 -8.48 10.80 -5.33
N LYS A 42 -9.68 10.26 -5.57
CA LYS A 42 -10.87 11.09 -5.89
C LYS A 42 -11.22 12.04 -4.74
N ASN A 43 -11.10 11.59 -3.50
CA ASN A 43 -11.40 12.42 -2.34
C ASN A 43 -10.38 13.54 -2.14
N LEU A 44 -9.08 13.25 -2.31
CA LEU A 44 -8.02 14.27 -2.28
C LEU A 44 -8.27 15.35 -3.32
N LEU A 45 -8.53 14.98 -4.58
CA LEU A 45 -8.81 15.97 -5.63
C LEU A 45 -10.08 16.80 -5.37
N LYS A 46 -11.11 16.22 -4.73
CA LYS A 46 -12.30 16.98 -4.32
C LYS A 46 -11.98 18.00 -3.24
N VAL A 47 -11.16 17.64 -2.25
CA VAL A 47 -10.77 18.54 -1.16
C VAL A 47 -9.85 19.64 -1.67
N VAL A 48 -8.90 19.32 -2.56
CA VAL A 48 -8.04 20.32 -3.19
C VAL A 48 -8.89 21.37 -3.91
N LYS A 49 -9.91 20.98 -4.69
CA LYS A 49 -10.80 21.91 -5.42
C LYS A 49 -11.59 22.91 -4.57
N ILE A 50 -11.76 22.65 -3.28
CA ILE A 50 -12.53 23.55 -2.38
C ILE A 50 -11.63 24.50 -1.59
N LEU A 51 -10.31 24.47 -1.80
CA LEU A 51 -9.38 25.41 -1.19
C LEU A 51 -9.69 26.84 -1.64
N PRO A 52 -9.52 27.85 -0.77
CA PRO A 52 -9.81 29.24 -1.13
C PRO A 52 -8.78 29.82 -2.12
N ASP A 53 -7.51 29.41 -2.00
CA ASP A 53 -6.41 29.92 -2.83
C ASP A 53 -6.24 29.08 -4.10
N LYS A 54 -6.25 29.72 -5.28
CA LYS A 54 -6.10 29.05 -6.58
C LYS A 54 -4.70 28.50 -6.83
N LYS A 55 -3.66 29.17 -6.34
CA LYS A 55 -2.27 28.70 -6.45
C LYS A 55 -2.10 27.43 -5.63
N ASP A 56 -2.62 27.40 -4.40
CA ASP A 56 -2.60 26.19 -3.57
C ASP A 56 -3.40 25.04 -4.21
N GLN A 57 -4.53 25.35 -4.86
CA GLN A 57 -5.29 24.36 -5.64
C GLN A 57 -4.43 23.72 -6.73
N GLU A 58 -3.74 24.52 -7.55
CA GLU A 58 -2.92 24.04 -8.66
C GLU A 58 -1.73 23.23 -8.17
N GLU A 59 -0.99 23.75 -7.19
CA GLU A 59 0.20 23.08 -6.63
C GLU A 59 -0.16 21.73 -5.99
N LEU A 60 -1.21 21.68 -5.16
CA LEU A 60 -1.62 20.44 -4.52
C LEU A 60 -2.25 19.46 -5.51
N HIS A 61 -2.97 19.94 -6.51
CA HIS A 61 -3.53 19.08 -7.55
C HIS A 61 -2.43 18.34 -8.33
N ASP A 62 -1.38 19.05 -8.73
CA ASP A 62 -0.26 18.47 -9.46
C ASP A 62 0.59 17.57 -8.58
N TRP A 63 0.79 17.96 -7.31
CA TRP A 63 1.45 17.11 -6.32
C TRP A 63 0.71 15.77 -6.12
N VAL A 64 -0.63 15.79 -5.91
CA VAL A 64 -1.44 14.57 -5.76
C VAL A 64 -1.31 13.68 -7.01
N ARG A 65 -1.35 14.26 -8.21
CA ARG A 65 -1.18 13.49 -9.45
C ARG A 65 0.20 12.83 -9.54
N LYS A 66 1.25 13.58 -9.23
CA LYS A 66 2.63 13.08 -9.28
C LYS A 66 2.87 11.97 -8.26
N ASP A 67 2.35 12.13 -7.04
CA ASP A 67 2.49 11.14 -5.97
C ASP A 67 1.76 9.82 -6.29
N PHE A 68 0.53 9.88 -6.80
CA PHE A 68 -0.17 8.65 -7.21
C PHE A 68 0.47 8.00 -8.43
N LYS A 69 1.07 8.79 -9.33
CA LYS A 69 1.80 8.28 -10.50
C LYS A 69 3.10 7.59 -10.11
N SER A 70 3.88 8.14 -9.17
CA SER A 70 5.12 7.51 -8.69
C SER A 70 4.85 6.17 -7.97
N ASN A 71 3.67 6.02 -7.37
CA ASN A 71 3.25 4.82 -6.65
C ASN A 71 2.57 3.75 -7.53
N MET A 72 2.38 3.96 -8.85
CA MET A 72 1.68 3.00 -9.72
C MET A 72 2.32 1.61 -9.79
N GLY A 73 3.65 1.54 -9.60
CA GLY A 73 4.40 0.28 -9.61
C GLY A 73 4.47 -0.45 -8.27
N GLU A 74 3.88 0.11 -7.20
CA GLU A 74 3.92 -0.50 -5.88
C GLU A 74 3.05 -1.78 -5.84
N THR A 75 3.70 -2.93 -5.70
CA THR A 75 3.03 -4.23 -5.63
C THR A 75 3.01 -4.81 -4.23
N ASP A 76 3.83 -4.30 -3.30
CA ASP A 76 3.87 -4.78 -1.93
C ASP A 76 2.59 -4.40 -1.18
N GLU A 77 1.87 -5.41 -0.69
CA GLU A 77 0.55 -5.19 -0.10
C GLU A 77 0.62 -4.35 1.17
N MET A 78 1.67 -4.53 1.97
CA MET A 78 1.88 -3.82 3.22
C MET A 78 2.18 -2.34 2.96
N ALA A 79 3.07 -2.05 2.02
CA ALA A 79 3.39 -0.71 1.56
C ALA A 79 2.15 0.02 1.00
N VAL A 80 1.35 -0.64 0.16
CA VAL A 80 0.10 -0.06 -0.35
C VAL A 80 -0.86 0.28 0.78
N ASN A 81 -1.06 -0.64 1.73
CA ASN A 81 -1.95 -0.42 2.87
C ASN A 81 -1.46 0.72 3.78
N MET A 82 -0.15 0.81 4.02
CA MET A 82 0.45 1.91 4.78
C MET A 82 0.25 3.24 4.07
N LYS A 83 0.50 3.31 2.75
CA LYS A 83 0.31 4.52 1.94
C LYS A 83 -1.16 4.98 1.92
N ILE A 84 -2.10 4.05 1.81
CA ILE A 84 -3.54 4.35 1.95
C ILE A 84 -3.82 4.96 3.33
N SER A 85 -3.36 4.32 4.39
CA SER A 85 -3.63 4.76 5.77
C SER A 85 -3.02 6.14 6.06
N TYR A 86 -1.82 6.40 5.52
CA TYR A 86 -1.18 7.70 5.60
C TYR A 86 -1.98 8.77 4.84
N GLY A 87 -2.35 8.49 3.59
CA GLY A 87 -3.10 9.44 2.77
C GLY A 87 -4.50 9.74 3.32
N GLU A 88 -5.18 8.76 3.93
CA GLU A 88 -6.46 8.97 4.63
C GLU A 88 -6.31 9.94 5.81
N LYS A 89 -5.26 9.79 6.62
CA LYS A 89 -4.95 10.74 7.71
C LYS A 89 -4.65 12.14 7.18
N SER A 90 -3.85 12.24 6.12
CA SER A 90 -3.53 13.53 5.48
C SER A 90 -4.77 14.21 4.91
N LEU A 91 -5.68 13.45 4.29
CA LEU A 91 -6.97 13.95 3.80
C LEU A 91 -7.84 14.51 4.94
N GLU A 92 -7.93 13.80 6.07
CA GLU A 92 -8.69 14.27 7.23
C GLU A 92 -8.08 15.55 7.84
N ASN A 93 -6.74 15.63 7.92
CA ASN A 93 -6.06 16.84 8.35
C ASN A 93 -6.37 18.02 7.41
N LEU A 94 -6.29 17.82 6.10
CA LEU A 94 -6.60 18.85 5.10
C LEU A 94 -8.04 19.37 5.23
N LYS A 95 -9.02 18.47 5.41
CA LYS A 95 -10.42 18.86 5.66
C LYS A 95 -10.59 19.69 6.93
N ARG A 96 -9.89 19.33 8.01
CA ARG A 96 -9.95 20.08 9.29
C ARG A 96 -9.38 21.47 9.13
N MET A 97 -8.24 21.61 8.46
CA MET A 97 -7.63 22.91 8.19
C MET A 97 -8.57 23.81 7.38
N ILE A 98 -9.19 23.28 6.33
CA ILE A 98 -10.17 24.02 5.52
C ILE A 98 -11.39 24.43 6.35
N LYS A 99 -11.88 23.56 7.24
CA LYS A 99 -13.01 23.86 8.13
C LYS A 99 -12.68 24.98 9.13
N GLN A 100 -11.44 25.04 9.61
CA GLN A 100 -10.97 26.04 10.57
C GLN A 100 -10.59 27.38 9.92
N SER A 101 -10.28 27.37 8.62
CA SER A 101 -9.98 28.57 7.84
C SER A 101 -11.23 29.33 7.36
N LYS A 102 -12.44 28.84 7.68
CA LYS A 102 -13.73 29.48 7.39
C LYS A 102 -14.26 30.18 8.62
#